data_AF-A0A7R9SGR9-F1
#
_entry.id   AF-A0A7R9SGR9-F1
#
_cell.length_a   1.000
_cell.length_b   1.000
_cell.length_c   1.000
_cell.angle_alpha   90.00
_cell.angle_beta   90.00
_cell.angle_gamma   90.00
#
_symmetry.space_group_name_H-M   'P 1'
#
loop_
_entity.id
_entity.type
_entity.pdbx_description
1 polymer ?
#
loop_
_entity_poly.entity_id
_entity_poly.type
_entity_poly.pdbx_seq_one_letter_code
_entity_poly.pdbx_strand_id
1 'polypeptide(L)'
;KHLLSPLKSLCTGTSTLQRSDQVTMTAVMKSAKLPPHIISQDKKLGGPTKDYLSIKPRDILLEQLSTPLQESSLVAKPGKTDSDSPTVHNEKAKIAFAQKNQFNLQSLNAGPILLGVCANLPFLSRYVERWKEASSELSLTINHNDIVSVRTFLQSLVNDVSVVWKVFSLPILEPLTSERLELVTDITMGCLIAALTVAGAVSLTAASAGSTPKASSRDEELDGYANSVVEISLEVLNSLTSLCKNSTRAGGHVAQNLNLLVAWTLLNGLQSIMNITGTVNQDKKETERTKSRHVEQVPPKI
;
A
#
# COMPACT_ATOMS: atom_id res chain seq x y z
N LYS A 1 7.24 11.29 -0.42
CA LYS A 1 5.93 11.16 -1.09
C LYS A 1 6.00 11.45 -2.61
N HIS A 2 6.57 12.59 -3.07
CA HIS A 2 6.61 12.97 -4.49
C HIS A 2 7.46 12.09 -5.43
N LEU A 3 8.42 11.32 -4.90
CA LEU A 3 9.28 10.45 -5.72
C LEU A 3 8.69 9.06 -6.02
N LEU A 4 7.60 8.66 -5.37
CA LEU A 4 7.03 7.31 -5.52
C LEU A 4 6.41 7.08 -6.91
N SER A 5 5.78 8.10 -7.50
CA SER A 5 5.21 8.04 -8.86
C SER A 5 6.30 7.90 -9.93
N PRO A 6 7.38 8.72 -9.92
CA PRO A 6 8.55 8.50 -10.75
C PRO A 6 9.21 7.13 -10.56
N LEU A 7 9.32 6.68 -9.31
CA LEU A 7 9.93 5.38 -9.02
C LEU A 7 9.13 4.23 -9.62
N LYS A 8 7.80 4.27 -9.48
CA LYS A 8 6.90 3.29 -10.08
C LYS A 8 7.07 3.23 -11.59
N SER A 9 6.99 4.37 -12.26
CA SER A 9 7.11 4.46 -13.72
C SER A 9 8.47 3.98 -14.26
N LEU A 10 9.57 4.23 -13.54
CA LEU A 10 10.89 3.69 -13.88
C LEU A 10 10.99 2.17 -13.70
N CYS A 11 10.28 1.61 -12.72
CA CYS A 11 10.29 0.18 -12.43
C CYS A 11 9.25 -0.62 -13.25
N THR A 12 8.23 0.02 -13.81
CA THR A 12 7.21 -0.62 -14.64
C THR A 12 7.43 -0.39 -16.14
N GLY A 13 8.38 0.46 -16.53
CA GLY A 13 8.64 0.79 -17.93
C GLY A 13 7.55 1.62 -18.60
N THR A 14 6.63 2.20 -17.80
CA THR A 14 5.51 3.02 -18.29
C THR A 14 5.94 4.48 -18.42
N SER A 15 5.78 5.07 -19.61
CA SER A 15 6.23 6.44 -19.92
C SER A 15 5.31 7.57 -19.44
N THR A 16 4.30 7.29 -18.62
CA THR A 16 3.29 8.26 -18.21
C THR A 16 3.69 9.00 -16.93
N LEU A 17 4.79 9.73 -17.01
CA LEU A 17 5.21 10.68 -15.97
C LEU A 17 4.60 12.05 -16.24
N GLN A 18 3.81 12.57 -15.29
CA GLN A 18 3.29 13.95 -15.39
C GLN A 18 4.43 14.97 -15.37
N ARG A 19 4.21 16.16 -15.97
CA ARG A 19 5.23 17.21 -16.06
C ARG A 19 5.74 17.66 -14.67
N SER A 20 4.85 17.68 -13.68
CA SER A 20 5.17 17.95 -12.26
C SER A 20 6.16 16.93 -11.67
N ASP A 21 5.96 15.64 -11.97
CA ASP A 21 6.82 14.54 -11.53
C ASP A 21 8.20 14.61 -12.20
N GLN A 22 8.26 14.98 -13.48
CA GLN A 22 9.52 15.17 -14.21
C GLN A 22 10.36 16.33 -13.65
N VAL A 23 9.72 17.46 -13.34
CA VAL A 23 10.38 18.61 -12.72
C VAL A 23 10.92 18.26 -11.34
N THR A 24 10.13 17.54 -10.54
CA THR A 24 10.54 17.11 -9.20
C THR A 24 11.73 16.14 -9.26
N MET A 25 11.68 15.15 -10.16
CA MET A 25 12.78 14.20 -10.35
C MET A 25 14.06 14.91 -10.81
N THR A 26 13.93 15.85 -11.74
CA THR A 26 15.07 16.66 -12.22
C THR A 26 15.68 17.50 -11.10
N ALA A 27 14.86 18.12 -10.25
CA ALA A 27 15.32 18.89 -9.10
C ALA A 27 16.07 18.00 -8.10
N VAL A 28 15.53 16.82 -7.79
CA VAL A 28 16.17 15.85 -6.90
C VAL A 28 17.49 15.35 -7.48
N MET A 29 17.54 15.00 -8.76
CA MET A 29 18.78 14.58 -9.44
C MET A 29 19.84 15.68 -9.43
N LYS A 30 19.46 16.95 -9.63
CA LYS A 30 20.38 18.10 -9.54
C LYS A 30 20.93 18.31 -8.13
N SER A 31 20.15 17.97 -7.10
CA SER A 31 20.54 18.10 -5.70
C SER A 31 21.28 16.87 -5.13
N ALA A 32 21.22 15.73 -5.82
CA ALA A 32 21.82 14.49 -5.35
C ALA A 32 23.33 14.49 -5.59
N LYS A 33 24.11 14.16 -4.55
CA LYS A 33 25.54 13.88 -4.70
C LYS A 33 25.69 12.56 -5.46
N LEU A 34 26.50 12.55 -6.53
CA LEU A 34 26.77 11.33 -7.26
C LEU A 34 27.34 10.26 -6.30
N PRO A 35 26.84 9.02 -6.36
CA PRO A 35 27.48 7.91 -5.66
C PRO A 35 28.97 7.83 -6.02
N PRO A 36 29.86 7.48 -5.08
CA PRO A 36 31.31 7.46 -5.32
C PRO A 36 31.78 6.46 -6.38
N HIS A 37 30.91 5.55 -6.84
CA HIS A 37 31.19 4.62 -7.95
C HIS A 37 30.90 5.22 -9.34
N ILE A 38 30.28 6.40 -9.42
CA ILE A 38 30.00 7.15 -10.66
C ILE A 38 30.93 8.37 -10.70
N ILE A 39 32.23 8.15 -10.44
CA ILE A 39 33.24 9.11 -10.89
C ILE A 39 33.45 8.80 -12.36
N SER A 40 32.99 9.71 -13.21
CA SER A 40 33.04 9.63 -14.66
C SER A 40 34.31 8.97 -15.18
N GLN A 41 34.17 7.94 -16.02
CA GLN A 41 35.19 7.48 -16.97
C GLN A 41 35.47 8.54 -18.06
N ASP A 42 35.47 9.82 -17.71
CA ASP A 42 35.93 10.90 -18.56
C ASP A 42 37.39 11.19 -18.23
N LYS A 43 38.26 10.26 -18.65
CA LYS A 43 39.60 10.58 -19.13
C LYS A 43 40.30 9.33 -19.70
N LYS A 44 40.51 9.43 -21.02
CA LYS A 44 41.51 8.77 -21.86
C LYS A 44 41.14 7.41 -22.49
N LEU A 45 41.00 7.46 -23.82
CA LEU A 45 41.35 6.36 -24.73
C LEU A 45 42.67 5.72 -24.29
N GLY A 46 42.71 4.40 -24.14
CA GLY A 46 43.96 3.65 -24.02
C GLY A 46 43.83 2.21 -23.52
N GLY A 47 43.70 1.25 -24.44
CA GLY A 47 44.23 -0.11 -24.32
C GLY A 47 43.42 -1.17 -23.55
N PRO A 48 43.46 -2.46 -23.97
CA PRO A 48 42.73 -3.54 -23.32
C PRO A 48 43.56 -4.16 -22.18
N THR A 49 43.03 -4.18 -20.97
CA THR A 49 43.55 -5.02 -19.88
C THR A 49 42.50 -6.06 -19.50
N LYS A 50 42.80 -7.31 -19.84
CA LYS A 50 42.16 -8.52 -19.31
C LYS A 50 42.38 -8.58 -17.80
N ASP A 51 41.32 -8.50 -17.02
CA ASP A 51 41.28 -9.03 -15.66
C ASP A 51 40.06 -9.95 -15.54
N TYR A 52 40.29 -11.23 -15.83
CA TYR A 52 39.35 -12.28 -15.43
C TYR A 52 39.54 -12.51 -13.94
N LEU A 53 38.68 -11.92 -13.12
CA LEU A 53 38.42 -12.44 -11.78
C LEU A 53 38.00 -13.91 -11.94
N SER A 54 38.77 -14.81 -11.35
CA SER A 54 38.50 -16.25 -11.32
C SER A 54 37.26 -16.50 -10.48
N ILE A 55 36.08 -16.31 -11.07
CA ILE A 55 34.79 -16.62 -10.46
C ILE A 55 34.70 -18.14 -10.38
N LYS A 56 34.54 -18.67 -9.16
CA LYS A 56 34.39 -20.11 -8.94
C LYS A 56 33.06 -20.57 -9.55
N PRO A 57 32.99 -21.74 -10.21
CA PRO A 57 31.77 -22.23 -10.87
C PRO A 57 30.54 -22.33 -9.96
N ARG A 58 30.74 -22.46 -8.65
CA ARG A 58 29.66 -22.57 -7.65
C ARG A 58 28.91 -21.26 -7.44
N ASP A 59 29.60 -20.12 -7.53
CA ASP A 59 28.99 -18.80 -7.30
C ASP A 59 28.11 -18.41 -8.50
N ILE A 60 28.54 -18.76 -9.71
CA ILE A 60 27.75 -18.62 -10.94
C ILE A 60 26.50 -19.49 -10.89
N LEU A 61 26.61 -20.73 -10.38
CA LEU A 61 25.49 -21.65 -10.32
C LEU A 61 24.44 -21.21 -9.29
N LEU A 62 24.87 -20.68 -8.14
CA LEU A 62 23.97 -20.08 -7.15
C LEU A 62 23.32 -18.79 -7.66
N GLU A 63 24.08 -17.94 -8.37
CA GLU A 63 23.56 -16.74 -9.00
C GLU A 63 22.51 -17.11 -10.06
N GLN A 64 22.79 -18.08 -10.94
CA GLN A 64 21.86 -18.60 -11.95
C GLN A 64 20.62 -19.30 -11.37
N LEU A 65 20.72 -19.90 -10.18
CA LEU A 65 19.58 -20.51 -9.47
C LEU A 65 18.78 -19.50 -8.65
N SER A 66 19.39 -18.35 -8.30
CA SER A 66 18.74 -17.26 -7.54
C SER A 66 18.08 -16.22 -8.44
N THR A 67 18.49 -16.14 -9.71
CA THR A 67 17.80 -15.37 -10.73
C THR A 67 16.48 -16.06 -11.09
N PRO A 68 15.33 -15.36 -11.05
CA PRO A 68 14.08 -15.92 -11.55
C PRO A 68 14.32 -16.37 -13.00
N LEU A 69 13.87 -17.59 -13.33
CA LEU A 69 14.02 -18.25 -14.64
C LEU A 69 13.76 -17.26 -15.79
N GLN A 70 14.82 -16.59 -16.22
CA GLN A 70 14.86 -15.94 -17.52
C GLN A 70 15.21 -17.06 -18.49
N GLU A 71 14.31 -17.35 -19.41
CA GLU A 71 14.62 -18.12 -20.61
C GLU A 71 15.91 -17.56 -21.22
N SER A 72 17.01 -18.28 -20.98
CA SER A 72 18.31 -17.99 -21.55
C SER A 72 18.22 -18.33 -23.04
N SER A 73 17.78 -17.36 -23.83
CA SER A 73 18.08 -17.30 -25.26
C SER A 73 19.09 -16.17 -25.48
N LEU A 74 20.29 -16.36 -24.94
CA LEU A 74 21.45 -15.52 -25.27
C LEU A 74 22.69 -16.42 -25.44
N VAL A 75 22.64 -17.27 -26.47
CA VAL A 75 23.83 -17.59 -27.27
C VAL A 75 23.46 -17.35 -28.71
N ALA A 76 23.93 -16.22 -29.24
CA ALA A 76 23.83 -15.88 -30.65
C ALA A 76 24.59 -16.91 -31.50
N LYS A 77 23.89 -17.50 -32.47
CA LYS A 77 24.50 -17.81 -33.77
C LYS A 77 23.99 -16.76 -34.77
N PRO A 78 24.85 -16.19 -35.64
CA PRO A 78 24.40 -15.26 -36.67
C PRO A 78 23.74 -16.07 -37.79
N GLY A 79 22.47 -16.41 -37.59
CA GLY A 79 21.60 -16.93 -38.63
C GLY A 79 20.74 -15.79 -39.15
N LYS A 80 20.90 -15.45 -40.44
CA LYS A 80 20.00 -14.53 -41.15
C LYS A 80 18.56 -15.02 -41.03
N THR A 81 17.72 -14.28 -40.31
CA THR A 81 16.28 -14.33 -40.48
C THR A 81 15.77 -12.89 -40.48
N ASP A 82 15.55 -12.38 -41.69
CA ASP A 82 14.76 -11.19 -41.98
C ASP A 82 13.35 -11.41 -41.44
N SER A 83 13.04 -10.83 -40.28
CA SER A 83 11.72 -10.33 -39.89
C SER A 83 11.80 -9.78 -38.47
N ASP A 84 12.50 -8.66 -38.28
CA ASP A 84 12.46 -7.94 -37.00
C ASP A 84 11.76 -6.61 -37.21
N SER A 85 10.49 -6.58 -36.80
CA SER A 85 9.71 -5.35 -36.76
C SER A 85 10.25 -4.45 -35.62
N PRO A 86 10.43 -3.14 -35.83
CA PRO A 86 11.03 -2.23 -34.85
C PRO A 86 10.23 -2.10 -33.54
N THR A 87 9.01 -2.60 -33.51
CA THR A 87 8.13 -2.62 -32.33
C THR A 87 8.53 -3.67 -31.29
N VAL A 88 9.03 -4.85 -31.69
CA VAL A 88 9.40 -5.94 -30.77
C VAL A 88 10.71 -5.64 -30.03
N HIS A 89 11.66 -5.00 -30.72
CA HIS A 89 12.94 -4.63 -30.13
C HIS A 89 12.80 -3.55 -29.04
N ASN A 90 11.86 -2.62 -29.23
CA ASN A 90 11.56 -1.56 -28.26
C ASN A 90 10.94 -2.14 -26.98
N GLU A 91 10.06 -3.13 -27.09
CA GLU A 91 9.41 -3.74 -25.92
C GLU A 91 10.39 -4.57 -25.07
N LYS A 92 11.28 -5.34 -25.70
CA LYS A 92 12.36 -6.05 -25.00
C LYS A 92 13.31 -5.09 -24.27
N ALA A 93 13.64 -3.95 -24.89
CA ALA A 93 14.49 -2.94 -24.27
C ALA A 93 13.83 -2.28 -23.06
N LYS A 94 12.51 -2.00 -23.12
CA LYS A 94 11.74 -1.48 -21.98
C LYS A 94 11.70 -2.47 -20.82
N ILE A 95 11.45 -3.74 -21.09
CA ILE A 95 11.41 -4.80 -20.06
C ILE A 95 12.79 -4.92 -19.39
N ALA A 96 13.87 -4.96 -20.18
CA ALA A 96 15.24 -5.02 -19.65
C ALA A 96 15.59 -3.78 -18.81
N PHE A 97 15.16 -2.58 -19.22
CA PHE A 97 15.34 -1.35 -18.45
C PHE A 97 14.59 -1.38 -17.12
N ALA A 98 13.31 -1.78 -17.14
CA ALA A 98 12.48 -1.91 -15.94
C ALA A 98 13.08 -2.91 -14.95
N GLN A 99 13.50 -4.09 -15.44
CA GLN A 99 14.18 -5.12 -14.63
C GLN A 99 15.48 -4.60 -14.02
N LYS A 100 16.28 -3.83 -14.76
CA LYS A 100 17.53 -3.27 -14.22
C LYS A 100 17.28 -2.23 -13.13
N ASN A 101 16.24 -1.40 -13.26
CA ASN A 101 15.85 -0.47 -12.19
C ASN A 101 15.33 -1.20 -10.95
N GLN A 102 14.52 -2.26 -11.15
CA GLN A 102 14.05 -3.11 -10.06
C GLN A 102 15.22 -3.76 -9.30
N PHE A 103 16.18 -4.32 -10.03
CA PHE A 103 17.40 -4.90 -9.45
C PHE A 103 18.18 -3.86 -8.65
N ASN A 104 18.45 -2.67 -9.21
CA ASN A 104 19.16 -1.61 -8.50
C ASN A 104 18.45 -1.18 -7.21
N LEU A 105 17.12 -1.09 -7.20
CA LEU A 105 16.37 -0.77 -5.98
C LEU A 105 16.44 -1.88 -4.94
N GLN A 106 16.41 -3.14 -5.38
CA GLN A 106 16.61 -4.27 -4.49
C GLN A 106 18.03 -4.26 -3.90
N SER A 107 19.07 -3.97 -4.71
CA SER A 107 20.46 -3.85 -4.24
C SER A 107 20.66 -2.71 -3.23
N LEU A 108 19.86 -1.65 -3.34
CA LEU A 108 19.86 -0.52 -2.39
C LEU A 108 18.98 -0.78 -1.14
N ASN A 109 18.47 -2.00 -0.98
CA ASN A 109 17.58 -2.39 0.12
C ASN A 109 16.34 -1.47 0.23
N ALA A 110 15.81 -1.02 -0.90
CA ALA A 110 14.68 -0.08 -0.93
C ALA A 110 13.39 -0.67 -0.34
N GLY A 111 13.17 -1.98 -0.46
CA GLY A 111 11.98 -2.66 0.04
C GLY A 111 11.75 -2.46 1.55
N PRO A 112 12.67 -2.91 2.42
CA PRO A 112 12.53 -2.74 3.87
C PRO A 112 12.48 -1.28 4.31
N ILE A 113 13.24 -0.39 3.65
CA ILE A 113 13.22 1.04 3.95
C ILE A 113 11.84 1.64 3.66
N LEU A 114 11.26 1.37 2.49
CA LEU A 114 9.95 1.90 2.11
C LEU A 114 8.82 1.30 2.95
N LEU A 115 8.90 0.01 3.29
CA LEU A 115 7.95 -0.61 4.20
C LEU A 115 8.06 -0.05 5.62
N GLY A 116 9.28 0.20 6.11
CA GLY A 116 9.51 0.89 7.37
C GLY A 116 8.90 2.30 7.38
N VAL A 117 9.01 3.05 6.27
CA VAL A 117 8.32 4.34 6.14
C VAL A 117 6.80 4.16 6.20
N CYS A 118 6.23 3.18 5.50
CA CYS A 118 4.79 2.89 5.53
C CYS A 118 4.29 2.53 6.94
N ALA A 119 5.03 1.74 7.70
CA ALA A 119 4.67 1.36 9.07
C ALA A 119 4.70 2.56 10.05
N ASN A 120 5.52 3.57 9.77
CA ASN A 120 5.71 4.75 10.62
C ASN A 120 4.96 6.00 10.12
N LEU A 121 3.98 5.85 9.22
CA LEU A 121 3.16 6.97 8.77
C LEU A 121 2.27 7.48 9.91
N PRO A 122 2.24 8.80 10.22
CA PRO A 122 1.67 9.32 11.47
C PRO A 122 0.21 8.94 11.76
N PHE A 123 -0.64 8.86 10.73
CA PHE A 123 -2.06 8.55 10.91
C PHE A 123 -2.36 7.05 10.79
N LEU A 124 -1.45 6.31 10.15
CA LEU A 124 -1.58 4.87 9.93
C LEU A 124 -0.90 4.04 11.03
N SER A 125 0.21 4.51 11.60
CA SER A 125 1.04 3.75 12.54
C SER A 125 0.25 3.24 13.75
N ARG A 126 -0.63 4.06 14.30
CA ARG A 126 -1.53 3.68 15.41
C ARG A 126 -2.47 2.52 15.07
N TYR A 127 -2.88 2.37 13.80
CA TYR A 127 -3.71 1.24 13.36
C TYR A 127 -2.86 -0.02 13.16
N VAL A 128 -1.62 0.15 12.73
CA VAL A 128 -0.63 -0.94 12.63
C VAL A 128 -0.27 -1.46 14.03
N GLU A 129 -0.03 -0.57 15.00
CA GLU A 129 0.21 -0.93 16.40
C GLU A 129 -1.00 -1.64 16.99
N ARG A 130 -2.21 -1.11 16.76
CA ARG A 130 -3.45 -1.75 17.19
C ARG A 130 -3.64 -3.15 16.60
N TRP A 131 -3.27 -3.34 15.34
CA TRP A 131 -3.26 -4.68 14.74
C TRP A 131 -2.30 -5.61 15.48
N LYS A 132 -1.08 -5.15 15.76
CA LYS A 132 -0.07 -5.95 16.46
C LYS A 132 -0.55 -6.39 17.85
N GLU A 133 -1.12 -5.46 18.62
CA GLU A 133 -1.74 -5.74 19.92
C GLU A 133 -2.88 -6.77 19.78
N ALA A 134 -3.82 -6.52 18.86
CA ALA A 134 -4.99 -7.39 18.64
C ALA A 134 -4.59 -8.80 18.17
N SER A 135 -3.51 -8.91 17.38
CA SER A 135 -2.99 -10.21 16.92
C SER A 135 -2.36 -11.02 18.05
N SER A 136 -1.76 -10.36 19.04
CA SER A 136 -1.15 -11.00 20.22
C SER A 136 -2.22 -11.48 21.21
N GLU A 137 -3.28 -10.70 21.40
CA GLU A 137 -4.33 -11.01 22.38
C GLU A 137 -5.52 -11.78 21.76
N LEU A 138 -5.52 -11.97 20.43
CA LEU A 138 -6.64 -12.50 19.65
C LEU A 138 -7.97 -11.78 19.96
N SER A 139 -7.89 -10.47 20.21
CA SER A 139 -9.06 -9.63 20.48
C SER A 139 -8.92 -8.29 19.77
N LEU A 140 -9.84 -8.03 18.83
CA LEU A 140 -9.91 -6.76 18.12
C LEU A 140 -11.19 -6.01 18.54
N THR A 141 -11.01 -4.85 19.17
CA THR A 141 -12.11 -3.95 19.50
C THR A 141 -11.84 -2.56 18.92
N ILE A 142 -12.83 -1.98 18.23
CA ILE A 142 -12.78 -0.60 17.74
C ILE A 142 -13.47 0.27 18.79
N ASN A 143 -12.77 1.28 19.32
CA ASN A 143 -13.33 2.13 20.35
C ASN A 143 -14.23 3.23 19.76
N HIS A 144 -15.25 3.62 20.51
CA HIS A 144 -16.11 4.75 20.13
C HIS A 144 -15.32 6.05 19.89
N ASN A 145 -14.30 6.32 20.72
CA ASN A 145 -13.44 7.49 20.58
C ASN A 145 -12.64 7.49 19.27
N ASP A 146 -12.20 6.32 18.80
CA ASP A 146 -11.48 6.18 17.53
C ASP A 146 -12.41 6.50 16.36
N ILE A 147 -13.65 6.02 16.42
CA ILE A 147 -14.70 6.27 15.42
C ILE A 147 -15.04 7.77 15.34
N VAL A 148 -15.20 8.46 16.47
CA VAL A 148 -15.53 9.88 16.47
C VAL A 148 -14.35 10.73 16.00
N SER A 149 -13.14 10.42 16.47
CA SER A 149 -11.95 11.22 16.16
C SER A 149 -11.49 11.09 14.71
N VAL A 150 -11.74 9.96 14.03
CA VAL A 150 -11.28 9.70 12.64
C VAL A 150 -11.69 10.77 11.64
N ARG A 151 -12.86 11.40 11.85
CA ARG A 151 -13.38 12.46 10.98
C ARG A 151 -12.47 13.69 10.94
N THR A 152 -11.71 13.95 12.00
CA THR A 152 -10.89 15.17 12.15
C THR A 152 -9.61 15.17 11.31
N PHE A 153 -9.07 13.99 11.01
CA PHE A 153 -7.83 13.83 10.25
C PHE A 153 -7.98 12.89 9.04
N LEU A 154 -9.22 12.68 8.60
CA LEU A 154 -9.56 11.76 7.51
C LEU A 154 -8.77 12.06 6.22
N GLN A 155 -8.63 13.33 5.87
CA GLN A 155 -7.85 13.74 4.70
C GLN A 155 -6.36 13.37 4.82
N SER A 156 -5.79 13.49 6.01
CA SER A 156 -4.40 13.08 6.24
C SER A 156 -4.25 11.55 6.21
N LEU A 157 -5.26 10.83 6.68
CA LEU A 157 -5.31 9.37 6.59
C LEU A 157 -5.38 8.87 5.15
N VAL A 158 -6.20 9.49 4.28
CA VAL A 158 -6.23 9.20 2.83
C VAL A 158 -4.83 9.34 2.22
N ASN A 159 -4.10 10.40 2.58
CA ASN A 159 -2.76 10.63 2.08
C ASN A 159 -1.75 9.57 2.52
N ASP A 160 -1.88 9.05 3.74
CA ASP A 160 -1.00 8.00 4.26
C ASP A 160 -1.32 6.64 3.60
N VAL A 161 -2.59 6.26 3.52
CA VAL A 161 -3.01 5.02 2.83
C VAL A 161 -2.67 5.06 1.33
N SER A 162 -2.76 6.22 0.69
CA SER A 162 -2.31 6.44 -0.70
C SER A 162 -0.80 6.21 -0.88
N VAL A 163 0.03 6.53 0.13
CA VAL A 163 1.47 6.26 0.10
C VAL A 163 1.72 4.76 0.19
N VAL A 164 1.01 4.07 1.07
CA VAL A 164 1.10 2.60 1.18
C VAL A 164 0.76 1.93 -0.14
N TRP A 165 -0.36 2.30 -0.76
CA TRP A 165 -0.75 1.75 -2.06
C TRP A 165 0.30 1.96 -3.15
N LYS A 166 0.90 3.17 -3.20
CA LYS A 166 1.99 3.45 -4.14
C LYS A 166 3.20 2.57 -3.91
N VAL A 167 3.56 2.29 -2.66
CA VAL A 167 4.67 1.39 -2.31
C VAL A 167 4.33 -0.07 -2.66
N PHE A 168 3.10 -0.51 -2.39
CA PHE A 168 2.65 -1.87 -2.68
C PHE A 168 2.53 -2.15 -4.18
N SER A 169 2.27 -1.10 -4.96
CA SER A 169 2.29 -1.15 -6.42
C SER A 169 3.71 -1.31 -7.02
N LEU A 170 4.77 -1.19 -6.23
CA LEU A 170 6.14 -1.30 -6.73
C LEU A 170 6.57 -2.78 -6.77
N PRO A 171 7.28 -3.23 -7.83
CA PRO A 171 7.80 -4.59 -7.92
C PRO A 171 9.04 -4.81 -7.01
N ILE A 172 9.09 -4.18 -5.84
CA ILE A 172 10.23 -4.25 -4.91
C ILE A 172 9.95 -5.16 -3.70
N LEU A 173 8.72 -5.65 -3.57
CA LEU A 173 8.31 -6.47 -2.43
C LEU A 173 8.90 -7.88 -2.47
N GLU A 174 9.34 -8.35 -3.64
CA GLU A 174 10.07 -9.61 -3.75
C GLU A 174 11.56 -9.46 -3.41
N PRO A 175 12.20 -10.51 -2.85
CA PRO A 175 11.59 -11.76 -2.39
C PRO A 175 10.81 -11.58 -1.08
N LEU A 176 9.67 -12.28 -0.97
CA LEU A 176 8.88 -12.36 0.27
C LEU A 176 9.60 -13.26 1.28
N THR A 177 10.48 -12.67 2.08
CA THR A 177 11.01 -13.31 3.30
C THR A 177 9.94 -13.31 4.40
N SER A 178 10.09 -14.17 5.41
CA SER A 178 9.13 -14.22 6.54
C SER A 178 8.96 -12.86 7.22
N GLU A 179 10.07 -12.20 7.53
CA GLU A 179 10.09 -10.86 8.14
C GLU A 179 9.40 -9.81 7.26
N ARG A 180 9.61 -9.86 5.94
CA ARG A 180 8.98 -8.92 5.02
C ARG A 180 7.49 -9.20 4.89
N LEU A 181 7.09 -10.47 4.83
CA LEU A 181 5.69 -10.87 4.76
C LEU A 181 4.93 -10.43 6.01
N GLU A 182 5.53 -10.58 7.19
CA GLU A 182 4.97 -10.08 8.45
C GLU A 182 4.75 -8.56 8.41
N LEU A 183 5.80 -7.79 8.06
CA LEU A 183 5.70 -6.33 7.98
C LEU A 183 4.65 -5.85 6.96
N VAL A 184 4.59 -6.49 5.79
CA VAL A 184 3.62 -6.18 4.74
C VAL A 184 2.19 -6.54 5.18
N THR A 185 2.03 -7.64 5.92
CA THR A 185 0.76 -8.04 6.52
C THR A 185 0.32 -7.02 7.56
N ASP A 186 1.19 -6.63 8.49
CA ASP A 186 0.89 -5.66 9.54
C ASP A 186 0.40 -4.31 8.97
N ILE A 187 1.09 -3.81 7.95
CA ILE A 187 0.70 -2.57 7.27
C ILE A 187 -0.68 -2.73 6.60
N THR A 188 -0.92 -3.86 5.94
CA THR A 188 -2.19 -4.14 5.25
C THR A 188 -3.35 -4.25 6.24
N MET A 189 -3.14 -4.95 7.34
CA MET A 189 -4.15 -5.10 8.39
C MET A 189 -4.41 -3.77 9.11
N GLY A 190 -3.38 -2.95 9.32
CA GLY A 190 -3.55 -1.56 9.79
C GLY A 190 -4.41 -0.72 8.84
N CYS A 191 -4.19 -0.80 7.53
CA CYS A 191 -5.05 -0.15 6.53
C CYS A 191 -6.50 -0.66 6.58
N LEU A 192 -6.70 -1.95 6.85
CA LEU A 192 -8.03 -2.56 6.97
C LEU A 192 -8.77 -2.09 8.23
N ILE A 193 -8.09 -2.03 9.39
CA ILE A 193 -8.65 -1.49 10.63
C ILE A 193 -8.99 0.01 10.46
N ALA A 194 -8.15 0.77 9.76
CA ALA A 194 -8.43 2.16 9.43
C ALA A 194 -9.71 2.29 8.59
N ALA A 195 -9.87 1.46 7.55
CA ALA A 195 -11.08 1.42 6.73
C ALA A 195 -12.34 1.04 7.53
N LEU A 196 -12.25 0.05 8.43
CA LEU A 196 -13.35 -0.30 9.33
C LEU A 196 -13.71 0.86 10.26
N THR A 197 -12.72 1.52 10.86
CA THR A 197 -12.95 2.66 11.76
C THR A 197 -13.64 3.81 11.03
N VAL A 198 -13.23 4.10 9.79
CA VAL A 198 -13.86 5.11 8.91
C VAL A 198 -15.29 4.72 8.55
N ALA A 199 -15.52 3.46 8.16
CA ALA A 199 -16.87 2.95 7.88
C ALA A 199 -17.77 3.05 9.13
N GLY A 200 -17.22 2.81 10.31
CA GLY A 200 -17.90 3.03 11.59
C GLY A 200 -18.27 4.49 11.81
N ALA A 201 -17.42 5.44 11.41
CA ALA A 201 -17.68 6.87 11.57
C ALA A 201 -18.81 7.36 10.67
N VAL A 202 -18.84 6.88 9.43
CA VAL A 202 -19.96 7.11 8.49
C VAL A 202 -21.25 6.51 9.06
N SER A 203 -21.21 5.25 9.51
CA SER A 203 -22.36 4.56 10.09
C SER A 203 -22.92 5.25 11.33
N LEU A 204 -22.04 5.70 12.24
CA LEU A 204 -22.40 6.45 13.43
C LEU A 204 -23.04 7.79 13.08
N THR A 205 -22.49 8.49 12.08
CA THR A 205 -23.02 9.76 11.60
C THR A 205 -24.44 9.56 11.05
N ALA A 206 -24.66 8.54 10.22
CA ALA A 206 -25.97 8.19 9.69
C ALA A 206 -26.99 7.85 10.80
N ALA A 207 -26.58 7.07 11.80
CA ALA A 207 -27.42 6.78 12.98
C ALA A 207 -27.75 8.04 13.80
N SER A 208 -26.81 9.01 13.87
CA SER A 208 -26.97 10.25 14.62
C SER A 208 -27.83 11.32 13.90
N ALA A 209 -27.95 11.29 12.57
CA ALA A 209 -28.45 12.41 11.76
C ALA A 209 -29.97 12.63 11.72
N GLY A 210 -30.82 11.71 12.20
CA GLY A 210 -32.28 11.92 12.39
C GLY A 210 -33.01 12.68 11.27
N SER A 211 -33.46 11.97 10.23
CA SER A 211 -34.44 12.37 9.18
C SER A 211 -34.36 13.76 8.52
N THR A 212 -33.32 14.58 8.73
CA THR A 212 -33.19 15.90 8.10
C THR A 212 -32.12 15.89 7.00
N PRO A 213 -32.50 16.00 5.71
CA PRO A 213 -31.55 15.99 4.61
C PRO A 213 -31.08 17.42 4.35
N LYS A 214 -30.03 17.84 5.05
CA LYS A 214 -29.17 18.92 4.58
C LYS A 214 -27.74 18.54 4.88
N ALA A 215 -27.21 17.63 4.05
CA ALA A 215 -25.77 17.42 3.98
C ALA A 215 -25.14 18.76 3.61
N SER A 216 -24.20 19.22 4.42
CA SER A 216 -23.38 20.38 4.05
C SER A 216 -22.38 19.94 2.98
N SER A 217 -21.91 20.85 2.11
CA SER A 217 -20.85 20.55 1.14
C SER A 217 -19.59 19.96 1.80
N ARG A 218 -19.36 20.26 3.09
CA ARG A 218 -18.28 19.69 3.90
C ARG A 218 -18.52 18.22 4.27
N ASP A 219 -19.76 17.80 4.47
CA ASP A 219 -20.07 16.38 4.76
C ASP A 219 -19.87 15.52 3.51
N GLU A 220 -20.23 16.02 2.33
CA GLU A 220 -19.98 15.33 1.05
C GLU A 220 -18.48 15.13 0.77
N GLU A 221 -17.64 16.12 1.09
CA GLU A 221 -16.18 15.99 0.98
C GLU A 221 -15.62 14.92 1.94
N LEU A 222 -16.11 14.89 3.18
CA LEU A 222 -15.70 13.89 4.17
C LEU A 222 -16.13 12.47 3.75
N ASP A 223 -17.32 12.32 3.16
CA ASP A 223 -17.77 11.04 2.61
C ASP A 223 -16.92 10.60 1.42
N GLY A 224 -16.51 11.54 0.56
CA GLY A 224 -15.55 11.29 -0.52
C GLY A 224 -14.20 10.76 0.00
N TYR A 225 -13.67 11.37 1.07
CA TYR A 225 -12.45 10.89 1.71
C TYR A 225 -12.64 9.55 2.40
N ALA A 226 -13.79 9.31 3.03
CA ALA A 226 -14.11 8.04 3.67
C ALA A 226 -14.12 6.89 2.65
N ASN A 227 -14.80 7.08 1.53
CA ASN A 227 -14.83 6.13 0.42
C ASN A 227 -13.42 5.87 -0.13
N SER A 228 -12.62 6.92 -0.29
CA SER A 228 -11.24 6.79 -0.76
C SER A 228 -10.37 5.95 0.19
N VAL A 229 -10.49 6.13 1.52
CA VAL A 229 -9.75 5.28 2.49
C VAL A 229 -10.15 3.82 2.32
N VAL A 230 -11.44 3.52 2.24
CA VAL A 230 -11.94 2.15 2.13
C VAL A 230 -11.47 1.50 0.83
N GLU A 231 -11.63 2.20 -0.30
CA GLU A 231 -11.25 1.70 -1.62
C GLU A 231 -9.74 1.41 -1.70
N ILE A 232 -8.90 2.37 -1.32
CA ILE A 232 -7.43 2.20 -1.38
C ILE A 232 -6.98 1.09 -0.42
N SER A 233 -7.57 0.97 0.76
CA SER A 233 -7.26 -0.13 1.69
C SER A 233 -7.59 -1.50 1.10
N LEU A 234 -8.69 -1.63 0.36
CA LEU A 234 -9.04 -2.88 -0.33
C LEU A 234 -8.11 -3.16 -1.52
N GLU A 235 -7.66 -2.12 -2.24
CA GLU A 235 -6.64 -2.29 -3.29
C GLU A 235 -5.29 -2.75 -2.73
N VAL A 236 -4.87 -2.23 -1.58
CA VAL A 236 -3.66 -2.69 -0.87
C VAL A 236 -3.79 -4.17 -0.49
N LEU A 237 -4.93 -4.56 0.06
CA LEU A 237 -5.23 -5.96 0.41
C LEU A 237 -5.22 -6.87 -0.83
N ASN A 238 -5.85 -6.45 -1.92
CA ASN A 238 -5.86 -7.21 -3.18
C ASN A 238 -4.45 -7.34 -3.75
N SER A 239 -3.64 -6.29 -3.67
CA SER A 239 -2.24 -6.30 -4.10
C SER A 239 -1.43 -7.31 -3.30
N LEU A 240 -1.56 -7.32 -1.96
CA LEU A 240 -0.89 -8.31 -1.12
C LEU A 240 -1.37 -9.74 -1.41
N THR A 241 -2.67 -9.93 -1.54
CA THR A 241 -3.25 -11.26 -1.84
C THR A 241 -2.75 -11.79 -3.18
N SER A 242 -2.68 -10.93 -4.20
CA SER A 242 -2.10 -11.27 -5.52
C SER A 242 -0.62 -11.60 -5.39
N LEU A 243 0.14 -10.79 -4.66
CA LEU A 243 1.56 -11.00 -4.42
C LEU A 243 1.82 -12.35 -3.73
N CYS A 244 1.06 -12.70 -2.70
CA CYS A 244 1.19 -13.99 -2.02
C CYS A 244 0.86 -15.17 -2.95
N LYS A 245 -0.18 -15.06 -3.79
CA LYS A 245 -0.57 -16.11 -4.76
C LYS A 245 0.48 -16.32 -5.85
N ASN A 246 1.09 -15.24 -6.32
CA ASN A 246 2.06 -15.28 -7.41
C ASN A 246 3.50 -15.56 -6.92
N SER A 247 3.75 -15.42 -5.62
CA SER A 247 5.06 -15.68 -5.02
C SER A 247 5.37 -17.17 -4.96
N THR A 248 6.50 -17.53 -5.55
CA THR A 248 7.06 -18.88 -5.50
C THR A 248 7.49 -19.31 -4.09
N ARG A 249 7.71 -18.35 -3.17
CA ARG A 249 8.11 -18.61 -1.77
C ARG A 249 6.93 -18.69 -0.81
N ALA A 250 5.89 -17.88 -0.99
CA ALA A 250 4.74 -17.85 -0.08
C ALA A 250 3.69 -18.91 -0.45
N GLY A 251 3.43 -19.08 -1.75
CA GLY A 251 2.49 -20.08 -2.27
C GLY A 251 1.04 -19.90 -1.79
N GLY A 252 0.21 -20.90 -2.09
CA GLY A 252 -1.23 -20.86 -1.82
C GLY A 252 -1.62 -20.86 -0.34
N HIS A 253 -0.87 -21.55 0.52
CA HIS A 253 -1.19 -21.66 1.95
C HIS A 253 -1.06 -20.32 2.69
N VAL A 254 -0.03 -19.53 2.37
CA VAL A 254 0.11 -18.18 2.94
C VAL A 254 -1.05 -17.28 2.52
N ALA A 255 -1.48 -17.36 1.26
CA ALA A 255 -2.64 -16.61 0.79
C ALA A 255 -3.95 -17.04 1.49
N GLN A 256 -4.12 -18.32 1.78
CA GLN A 256 -5.26 -18.82 2.57
C GLN A 256 -5.23 -18.30 4.00
N ASN A 257 -4.07 -18.36 4.67
CA ASN A 257 -3.91 -17.82 6.02
C ASN A 257 -4.18 -16.32 6.08
N LEU A 258 -3.69 -15.55 5.11
CA LEU A 258 -3.98 -14.13 4.98
C LEU A 258 -5.49 -13.87 4.87
N ASN A 259 -6.21 -14.62 4.04
CA ASN A 259 -7.66 -14.49 3.91
C ASN A 259 -8.40 -14.78 5.22
N LEU A 260 -7.92 -15.74 6.01
CA LEU A 260 -8.49 -16.02 7.33
C LEU A 260 -8.26 -14.87 8.31
N LEU A 261 -7.06 -14.27 8.32
CA LEU A 261 -6.75 -13.09 9.15
C LEU A 261 -7.63 -11.88 8.76
N VAL A 262 -7.83 -11.67 7.46
CA VAL A 262 -8.71 -10.63 6.92
C VAL A 262 -10.15 -10.87 7.35
N ALA A 263 -10.66 -12.10 7.18
CA ALA A 263 -12.01 -12.46 7.59
C ALA A 263 -12.22 -12.26 9.10
N TRP A 264 -11.26 -12.69 9.92
CA TRP A 264 -11.28 -12.47 11.37
C TRP A 264 -11.34 -10.98 11.71
N THR A 265 -10.51 -10.16 11.07
CA THR A 265 -10.45 -8.70 11.32
C THR A 265 -11.75 -8.00 10.93
N LEU A 266 -12.31 -8.36 9.77
CA LEU A 266 -13.58 -7.83 9.31
C LEU A 266 -14.73 -8.21 10.25
N LEU A 267 -14.82 -9.48 10.66
CA LEU A 267 -15.89 -9.95 11.55
C LEU A 267 -15.85 -9.23 12.91
N ASN A 268 -14.68 -9.19 13.55
CA ASN A 268 -14.54 -8.54 14.86
C ASN A 268 -14.75 -7.02 14.76
N GLY A 269 -14.17 -6.38 13.74
CA GLY A 269 -14.33 -4.94 13.53
C GLY A 269 -15.76 -4.53 13.26
N LEU A 270 -16.47 -5.25 12.38
CA LEU A 270 -17.89 -4.99 12.09
C LEU A 270 -18.77 -5.26 13.30
N GLN A 271 -18.52 -6.34 14.05
CA GLN A 271 -19.24 -6.61 15.30
C GLN A 271 -19.07 -5.46 16.30
N SER A 272 -17.86 -4.94 16.45
CA SER A 272 -17.57 -3.78 17.30
C SER A 272 -18.34 -2.52 16.86
N ILE A 273 -18.37 -2.24 15.56
CA ILE A 273 -19.12 -1.10 14.99
C ILE A 273 -20.63 -1.25 15.20
N MET A 274 -21.18 -2.45 14.97
CA MET A 274 -22.60 -2.74 15.17
C MET A 274 -23.01 -2.55 16.63
N ASN A 275 -22.19 -2.99 17.58
CA ASN A 275 -22.46 -2.80 19.00
C ASN A 275 -22.51 -1.31 19.36
N ILE A 276 -21.54 -0.51 18.90
CA ILE A 276 -21.47 0.94 19.16
C ILE A 276 -22.64 1.68 18.50
N THR A 277 -22.98 1.32 17.26
CA THR A 277 -24.09 1.97 16.55
C THR A 277 -25.44 1.56 17.16
N GLY A 278 -25.54 0.32 17.65
CA GLY A 278 -26.70 -0.22 18.33
C GLY A 278 -27.02 0.50 19.64
N THR A 279 -26.02 0.76 20.48
CA THR A 279 -26.21 1.50 21.74
C THR A 279 -26.70 2.92 21.50
N VAL A 280 -26.09 3.64 20.55
CA VAL A 280 -26.50 5.01 20.19
C VAL A 280 -27.96 5.07 19.71
N ASN A 281 -28.42 4.05 18.98
CA ASN A 281 -29.82 3.97 18.55
C ASN A 281 -30.80 3.65 19.70
N GLN A 282 -30.37 2.90 20.72
CA GLN A 282 -31.18 2.64 21.91
C GLN A 282 -31.33 3.89 22.78
N ASP A 283 -30.23 4.61 23.03
CA ASP A 283 -30.23 5.85 23.82
C ASP A 283 -31.15 6.92 23.22
N LYS A 284 -31.19 7.00 21.88
CA LYS A 284 -32.13 7.87 21.16
C LYS A 284 -33.59 7.49 21.40
N LYS A 285 -33.94 6.20 21.28
CA LYS A 285 -35.31 5.72 21.51
C LYS A 285 -35.77 5.99 22.95
N GLU A 286 -34.88 5.87 23.92
CA GLU A 286 -35.18 6.21 25.30
C GLU A 286 -35.38 7.72 25.50
N THR A 287 -34.51 8.54 24.91
CA THR A 287 -34.62 10.01 24.97
C THR A 287 -35.92 10.52 24.31
N GLU A 288 -36.31 9.96 23.16
CA GLU A 288 -37.58 10.28 22.49
C GLU A 288 -38.80 9.86 23.32
N ARG A 289 -38.77 8.67 23.93
CA ARG A 289 -39.84 8.22 24.85
C ARG A 289 -39.99 9.15 26.06
N THR A 290 -38.88 9.64 26.61
CA THR A 290 -38.90 10.55 27.77
C THR A 290 -39.41 11.95 27.39
N LYS A 291 -39.06 12.45 26.20
CA LYS A 291 -39.60 13.72 25.66
C LYS A 291 -41.11 13.65 25.41
N SER A 292 -41.61 12.57 24.80
CA SER A 292 -43.06 12.40 24.57
C SER A 292 -43.85 12.34 25.88
N ARG A 293 -43.31 11.67 26.92
CA ARG A 293 -43.93 11.67 28.25
C ARG A 293 -43.98 13.05 28.91
N HIS A 294 -43.01 13.92 28.63
CA HIS A 294 -42.96 15.25 29.22
C HIS A 294 -43.92 16.24 28.53
N VAL A 295 -44.16 16.07 27.21
CA VAL A 295 -45.14 16.88 26.46
C VAL A 295 -46.58 16.55 26.88
N GLU A 296 -46.86 15.30 27.26
CA GLU A 296 -48.20 14.86 27.69
C GLU A 296 -48.56 15.28 29.14
N GLN A 297 -47.59 15.81 29.90
CA GLN A 297 -47.78 16.28 31.28
C GLN A 297 -47.91 17.80 31.43
N VAL A 298 -47.90 18.58 30.35
CA VAL A 298 -48.13 20.04 30.41
C VAL A 298 -49.64 20.30 30.28
N PRO A 299 -50.35 20.72 31.34
CA PRO A 299 -51.77 21.03 31.23
C PRO A 299 -51.98 22.26 30.33
N PRO A 300 -53.06 22.31 29.53
CA PRO A 300 -53.40 23.48 28.75
C PRO A 300 -53.64 24.67 29.70
N LYS A 301 -52.91 25.76 29.50
CA LYS A 301 -53.21 27.04 30.17
C LYS A 301 -54.55 27.53 29.63
N ILE A 302 -55.61 27.39 30.43
CA ILE A 302 -56.86 28.13 30.30
C ILE A 302 -57.23 28.61 31.71
#